data_AF-A0A381UX08-F1
#
_entry.id   AF-A0A381UX08-F1
#
_cell.length_a   1.000
_cell.length_b   1.000
_cell.length_c   1.000
_cell.angle_alpha   90.00
_cell.angle_beta   90.00
_cell.angle_gamma   90.00
#
_symmetry.space_group_name_H-M   'P 1'
#
loop_
_entity.id
_entity.type
_entity.pdbx_description
1 polymer ?
#
loop_
_entity_poly.entity_id
_entity_poly.type
_entity_poly.pdbx_seq_one_letter_code
_entity_poly.pdbx_strand_id
1 'polypeptide(L)'
;MPRETFFPNPANKPSGFSPITKSGNLLFVSGQVPVNSKGDLVGEDDCYLQAKQCFLNIESALDSVGATNDDIVKITAFIVRPEDYSKYATQRLELFPE
;
A
#
# COMPACT_ATOMS: atom_id res chain seq x y z
N MET A 1 9.39 13.83 -19.24
CA MET A 1 9.15 12.41 -19.57
C MET A 1 7.68 12.11 -19.35
N PRO A 2 7.02 11.34 -20.22
CA PRO A 2 5.65 10.89 -19.98
C PRO A 2 5.59 9.96 -18.76
N ARG A 3 4.43 9.91 -18.09
CA ARG A 3 4.20 8.97 -16.99
C ARG A 3 4.02 7.54 -17.50
N GLU A 4 4.48 6.57 -16.73
CA GLU A 4 4.25 5.14 -16.97
C GLU A 4 3.33 4.58 -15.90
N THR A 5 2.40 3.69 -16.25
CA THR A 5 1.42 3.12 -15.31
C THR A 5 1.55 1.61 -15.25
N PHE A 6 1.55 1.06 -14.04
CA PHE A 6 1.72 -0.38 -13.80
C PHE A 6 0.48 -0.97 -13.13
N PHE A 7 0.12 -2.18 -13.54
CA PHE A 7 -1.03 -2.92 -13.06
C PHE A 7 -0.56 -4.30 -12.60
N PRO A 8 -0.32 -4.51 -11.29
CA PRO A 8 0.18 -5.79 -10.76
C PRO A 8 -0.71 -6.98 -11.14
N ASN A 9 -2.02 -6.75 -11.27
CA ASN A 9 -2.97 -7.69 -11.84
C ASN A 9 -3.57 -7.13 -13.15
N PRO A 10 -2.99 -7.42 -14.33
CA PRO A 10 -3.50 -6.93 -15.60
C PRO A 10 -4.89 -7.45 -15.97
N ALA A 11 -5.31 -8.59 -15.40
CA ALA A 11 -6.62 -9.18 -15.63
C ALA A 11 -7.73 -8.51 -14.82
N ASN A 12 -7.37 -7.85 -13.71
CA ASN A 12 -8.31 -7.12 -12.85
C ASN A 12 -7.87 -5.65 -12.71
N LYS A 13 -7.95 -4.91 -13.82
CA LYS A 13 -7.61 -3.49 -13.82
C LYS A 13 -8.71 -2.70 -13.12
N PRO A 14 -8.37 -1.87 -12.11
CA PRO A 14 -9.34 -0.99 -11.50
C PRO A 14 -9.83 0.08 -12.49
N SER A 15 -11.07 0.50 -12.34
CA SER A 15 -11.65 1.60 -13.12
C SER A 15 -11.26 2.95 -12.50
N GLY A 16 -10.78 3.89 -13.31
CA GLY A 16 -10.58 5.29 -12.90
C GLY A 16 -9.26 5.64 -12.23
N PHE A 17 -8.37 4.67 -11.94
CA PHE A 17 -7.02 4.95 -11.43
C PHE A 17 -5.99 3.88 -11.81
N SER A 18 -4.71 4.19 -11.63
CA SER A 18 -3.60 3.24 -11.83
C SER A 18 -3.01 2.85 -10.46
N PRO A 19 -2.82 1.54 -10.17
CA PRO A 19 -2.23 1.10 -8.91
C PRO A 19 -0.87 1.74 -8.62
N ILE A 20 -0.04 1.88 -9.67
CA ILE A 20 1.27 2.52 -9.57
C ILE A 20 1.47 3.41 -10.79
N THR A 21 2.05 4.60 -10.57
CA THR A 21 2.50 5.49 -11.63
C THR A 21 3.96 5.87 -11.41
N LYS A 22 4.79 5.79 -12.44
CA LYS A 22 6.18 6.25 -12.45
C LYS A 22 6.30 7.57 -13.19
N SER A 23 7.07 8.50 -12.65
CA SER A 23 7.47 9.75 -13.31
C SER A 23 8.95 10.03 -13.01
N GLY A 24 9.81 9.85 -14.01
CA GLY A 24 11.26 9.85 -13.78
C GLY A 24 11.67 8.73 -12.83
N ASN A 25 12.30 9.07 -11.72
CA ASN A 25 12.75 8.10 -10.70
C ASN A 25 11.78 7.97 -9.51
N LEU A 26 10.61 8.61 -9.56
CA LEU A 26 9.62 8.54 -8.49
C LEU A 26 8.50 7.56 -8.84
N LEU A 27 8.15 6.73 -7.86
CA LEU A 27 6.99 5.84 -7.89
C LEU A 27 5.90 6.42 -6.99
N PHE A 28 4.68 6.45 -7.52
CA PHE A 28 3.47 6.86 -6.80
C PHE A 28 2.56 5.65 -6.71
N VAL A 29 2.42 5.09 -5.51
CA VAL A 29 1.52 3.98 -5.21
C VAL A 29 0.15 4.55 -4.80
N SER A 30 -0.91 4.09 -5.44
CA SER A 30 -2.28 4.45 -5.07
C SER A 30 -2.61 3.94 -3.66
N GLY A 31 -3.60 4.56 -3.01
CA GLY A 31 -4.01 4.17 -1.66
C GLY A 31 -4.35 2.69 -1.57
N GLN A 32 -3.71 2.00 -0.62
CA GLN A 32 -3.99 0.60 -0.33
C GLN A 32 -4.99 0.48 0.81
N VAL A 33 -5.92 -0.45 0.66
CA VAL A 33 -6.98 -0.77 1.62
C VAL A 33 -6.79 -2.20 2.12
N PRO A 34 -7.35 -2.59 3.27
CA PRO A 34 -7.11 -3.90 3.89
C PRO A 34 -7.94 -5.00 3.23
N VAL A 35 -7.80 -5.15 1.91
CA VAL A 35 -8.47 -6.18 1.12
C VAL A 35 -7.41 -7.13 0.58
N ASN A 36 -7.64 -8.43 0.73
CA ASN A 36 -6.73 -9.46 0.22
C ASN A 36 -6.90 -9.68 -1.31
N SER A 37 -6.11 -10.58 -1.90
CA SER A 37 -6.17 -10.90 -3.33
C SER A 37 -7.49 -11.55 -3.79
N LYS A 38 -8.32 -12.03 -2.87
CA LYS A 38 -9.65 -12.58 -3.14
C LYS A 38 -10.76 -11.52 -3.08
N GLY A 39 -10.46 -10.32 -2.61
CA GLY A 39 -11.44 -9.25 -2.42
C GLY A 39 -12.06 -9.20 -1.02
N ASP A 40 -11.58 -10.01 -0.07
CA ASP A 40 -12.12 -10.03 1.29
C ASP A 40 -11.45 -8.97 2.18
N LEU A 41 -12.23 -8.35 3.07
CA LEU A 41 -11.73 -7.51 4.15
C LEU A 41 -10.88 -8.33 5.12
N VAL A 42 -9.70 -7.82 5.47
CA VAL A 42 -8.80 -8.40 6.47
C VAL A 42 -8.77 -7.52 7.71
N GLY A 43 -8.91 -8.12 8.89
CA GLY A 43 -8.83 -7.41 10.17
C GLY A 43 -10.10 -6.61 10.49
N GLU A 44 -11.28 -7.20 10.33
CA GLU A 44 -12.52 -6.59 10.83
C GLU A 44 -12.35 -6.19 12.31
N ASP A 45 -12.64 -4.93 12.63
CA ASP A 45 -12.41 -4.29 13.93
C ASP A 45 -10.96 -4.28 14.48
N ASP A 46 -9.99 -4.74 13.71
CA ASP A 46 -8.57 -4.80 14.09
C ASP A 46 -7.70 -3.96 13.15
N CYS A 47 -7.42 -2.72 13.57
CA CYS A 47 -6.57 -1.80 12.80
C CYS A 47 -5.14 -2.31 12.60
N TYR A 48 -4.59 -3.11 13.52
CA TYR A 48 -3.26 -3.69 13.34
C TYR A 48 -3.27 -4.65 12.14
N LEU A 49 -4.25 -5.56 12.09
CA LEU A 49 -4.38 -6.50 10.96
C LEU A 49 -4.73 -5.78 9.65
N GLN A 50 -5.51 -4.70 9.70
CA GLN A 50 -5.78 -3.87 8.53
C GLN A 50 -4.51 -3.19 8.01
N ALA A 51 -3.75 -2.54 8.89
CA ALA A 51 -2.49 -1.89 8.52
C ALA A 51 -1.50 -2.90 7.91
N LYS A 52 -1.40 -4.09 8.51
CA LYS A 52 -0.59 -5.19 7.98
C LYS A 52 -0.98 -5.54 6.55
N GLN A 53 -2.27 -5.70 6.28
CA GLN A 53 -2.74 -6.03 4.93
C GLN A 53 -2.47 -4.88 3.94
N CYS A 54 -2.65 -3.62 4.35
CA CYS A 54 -2.29 -2.48 3.52
C CYS A 54 -0.79 -2.49 3.14
N PHE A 55 0.10 -2.80 4.08
CA PHE A 55 1.54 -2.89 3.80
C PHE A 55 1.89 -4.06 2.88
N LEU A 56 1.28 -5.24 3.07
CA LEU A 56 1.44 -6.37 2.13
C LEU A 56 0.99 -6.01 0.70
N ASN A 57 -0.07 -5.21 0.59
CA ASN A 57 -0.55 -4.73 -0.71
C ASN A 57 0.42 -3.69 -1.33
N ILE A 58 1.03 -2.84 -0.51
CA ILE A 58 2.09 -1.90 -0.96
C ILE A 58 3.31 -2.70 -1.43
N GLU A 59 3.78 -3.67 -0.65
CA GLU A 59 4.91 -4.53 -1.00
C GLU A 59 4.68 -5.25 -2.33
N SER A 60 3.52 -5.91 -2.50
CA SER A 60 3.16 -6.56 -3.75
C SER A 60 3.10 -5.59 -4.94
N ALA A 61 2.70 -4.33 -4.72
CA ALA A 61 2.73 -3.31 -5.75
C ALA A 61 4.19 -2.96 -6.12
N LEU A 62 5.04 -2.69 -5.13
CA LEU A 62 6.45 -2.36 -5.35
C LEU A 62 7.22 -3.49 -6.06
N ASP A 63 6.98 -4.74 -5.67
CA ASP A 63 7.60 -5.92 -6.30
C ASP A 63 7.29 -5.99 -7.80
N SER A 64 6.07 -5.59 -8.20
CA SER A 64 5.65 -5.60 -9.61
C SER A 64 6.45 -4.65 -10.51
N VAL A 65 7.17 -3.70 -9.92
CA VAL A 65 8.02 -2.72 -10.60
C VAL A 65 9.50 -2.83 -10.20
N GLY A 66 9.87 -3.89 -9.48
CA GLY A 66 11.24 -4.14 -9.03
C GLY A 66 11.73 -3.18 -7.95
N ALA A 67 10.81 -2.63 -7.14
CA ALA A 67 11.11 -1.80 -5.98
C ALA A 67 10.82 -2.58 -4.68
N THR A 68 11.32 -2.07 -3.56
CA THR A 68 11.21 -2.70 -2.24
C THR A 68 10.77 -1.68 -1.18
N ASN A 69 10.51 -2.14 0.05
CA ASN A 69 10.18 -1.23 1.15
C ASN A 69 11.30 -0.22 1.45
N ASP A 70 12.56 -0.54 1.13
CA ASP A 70 13.71 0.36 1.31
C ASP A 70 13.66 1.58 0.37
N ASP A 71 12.89 1.51 -0.72
CA ASP A 71 12.68 2.62 -1.65
C ASP A 71 11.58 3.60 -1.18
N ILE A 72 10.88 3.30 -0.08
CA ILE A 72 9.80 4.14 0.44
C ILE A 72 10.37 5.36 1.18
N VAL A 73 10.18 6.54 0.58
CA VAL A 73 10.61 7.81 1.17
C VAL A 73 9.52 8.55 1.95
N LYS A 74 8.24 8.21 1.73
CA LYS A 74 7.09 8.87 2.38
C LYS A 74 5.85 7.97 2.37
N ILE A 75 5.17 7.91 3.51
CA ILE A 75 3.85 7.27 3.65
C ILE A 75 2.84 8.33 4.10
N THR A 76 1.65 8.33 3.50
CA THR A 76 0.48 9.07 3.97
C THR A 76 -0.58 8.07 4.40
N ALA A 77 -0.83 7.99 5.71
CA ALA A 77 -1.84 7.09 6.27
C ALA A 77 -3.11 7.87 6.63
N PHE A 78 -4.26 7.29 6.29
CA PHE A 78 -5.57 7.77 6.70
C PHE A 78 -6.15 6.79 7.71
N ILE A 79 -6.38 7.26 8.93
CA ILE A 79 -6.90 6.44 10.03
C ILE A 79 -8.24 7.04 10.44
N VAL A 80 -9.28 6.21 10.48
CA VAL A 80 -10.65 6.65 10.76
C VAL A 80 -10.83 7.04 12.22
N ARG A 81 -10.34 6.20 13.13
CA ARG A 81 -10.43 6.37 14.58
C ARG A 81 -9.08 6.81 15.15
N PRO A 82 -8.96 7.98 15.77
CA PRO A 82 -7.69 8.43 16.36
C PRO A 82 -7.06 7.43 17.34
N GLU A 83 -7.87 6.70 18.11
CA GLU A 83 -7.43 5.69 19.07
C GLU A 83 -6.70 4.49 18.44
N ASP A 84 -6.94 4.22 17.15
CA ASP A 84 -6.28 3.14 16.42
C ASP A 84 -4.87 3.52 15.94
N TYR A 85 -4.46 4.79 16.08
CA TYR A 85 -3.13 5.24 15.66
C TYR A 85 -2.00 4.39 16.27
N SER A 86 -2.12 4.02 17.55
CA SER A 86 -1.13 3.18 18.23
C SER A 86 -0.94 1.82 17.55
N LYS A 87 -2.03 1.18 17.11
CA LYS A 87 -2.00 -0.11 16.39
C LYS A 87 -1.34 0.02 15.01
N TYR A 88 -1.69 1.08 14.28
CA TYR A 88 -1.02 1.41 13.01
C TYR A 88 0.48 1.67 13.21
N ALA A 89 0.83 2.44 14.24
CA ALA A 89 2.22 2.78 14.54
C ALA A 89 3.07 1.53 14.85
N THR A 90 2.53 0.59 15.64
CA THR A 90 3.19 -0.71 15.89
C THR A 90 3.50 -1.43 14.58
N GLN A 91 2.52 -1.57 13.68
CA GLN A 91 2.75 -2.19 12.37
C GLN A 91 3.77 -1.45 11.51
N ARG A 92 3.72 -0.11 11.51
CA ARG A 92 4.69 0.69 10.76
C ARG A 92 6.12 0.48 11.28
N LEU A 93 6.31 0.38 12.60
CA LEU A 93 7.62 0.19 13.23
C LEU A 93 8.20 -1.20 12.97
N GLU A 94 7.37 -2.21 12.69
CA GLU A 94 7.86 -3.53 12.25
C GLU A 94 8.55 -3.47 10.88
N LEU A 95 8.14 -2.56 10.01
CA LEU A 95 8.71 -2.39 8.66
C LEU A 95 9.76 -1.28 8.58
N PHE A 96 9.62 -0.25 9.41
CA PHE A 96 10.50 0.92 9.45
C PHE A 96 10.89 1.20 10.91
N PRO A 97 11.87 0.47 11.47
CA PRO A 97 12.20 0.50 12.90
C PRO A 97 12.99 1.75 13.35
N GLU A 98 13.36 2.64 12.43
CA GLU A 98 14.10 3.89 12.70
C GLU A 98 13.20 5.06 13.15
#